data_AF-A0AAY5KCY5-F1
#
_entry.id   AF-A0AAY5KCY5-F1
#
_cell.length_a   1.000
_cell.length_b   1.000
_cell.length_c   1.000
_cell.angle_alpha   90.00
_cell.angle_beta   90.00
_cell.angle_gamma   90.00
#
_symmetry.space_group_name_H-M   'P 1'
#
loop_
_entity.id
_entity.type
_entity.pdbx_description
1 polymer ?
#
loop_
_entity_poly.entity_id
_entity_poly.type
_entity_poly.pdbx_seq_one_letter_code
_entity_poly.pdbx_strand_id
1 'polypeptide(L)'
;MPRRVRAVLAAKGSEVGILTSTALLNRIIRQVTSEALLKEMVYFLLGEDMGPEALASISQHPLRHRLIEHCDHLSDEISIMTLRLFEHLIQKPDQHIVHSLVLRSLGERNYLENKPQEDKEPLENGQPHDSVDLEEDPLFGDDLSADNRLSSPNWLSTSPIQSPDHAKPDGKTEVHKIVNSFLCLVPDEAKSSSHVDGTGYDTYLRDAHRQFRDYCGICQRWDWRGTPKPIEKCHLDNPFFEGHFLKVLFDRMGRILDQPYDVNLQVTSVLSKLSLLPHPHMHEYLLDPYINLGPGCRSLFSVIVRVVGDLMLRIQRIPDFTPKLLLVRKRLLGLEPEGLNVDHMTLLEGVIVLEEFCKELAAIAFVKFHAAASSSP
;
A
#
# COMPACT_ATOMS: atom_id res chain seq x y z
N MET A 1 -32.70 -3.76 -36.16
CA MET A 1 -31.54 -3.74 -35.23
C MET A 1 -31.97 -4.35 -33.89
N PRO A 2 -31.39 -5.48 -33.43
CA PRO A 2 -31.80 -6.14 -32.19
C PRO A 2 -31.46 -5.27 -30.96
N ARG A 3 -32.33 -5.29 -29.94
CA ARG A 3 -32.18 -4.49 -28.70
C ARG A 3 -30.82 -4.61 -28.01
N ARG A 4 -30.16 -5.79 -28.08
CA ARG A 4 -28.80 -6.01 -27.55
C ARG A 4 -27.72 -5.21 -28.28
N VAL A 5 -27.83 -5.07 -29.60
CA VAL A 5 -26.87 -4.29 -30.40
C VAL A 5 -27.02 -2.80 -30.11
N ARG A 6 -28.25 -2.31 -29.89
CA ARG A 6 -28.50 -0.92 -29.45
C ARG A 6 -27.95 -0.63 -28.05
N ALA A 7 -28.08 -1.57 -27.09
CA ALA A 7 -27.53 -1.40 -25.75
C ALA A 7 -25.99 -1.38 -25.73
N VAL A 8 -25.35 -2.25 -26.51
CA VAL A 8 -23.88 -2.27 -26.66
C VAL A 8 -23.37 -1.02 -27.39
N LEU A 9 -24.08 -0.53 -28.43
CA LEU A 9 -23.71 0.70 -29.12
C LEU A 9 -23.94 1.96 -28.25
N ALA A 10 -25.00 1.98 -27.42
CA ALA A 10 -25.23 3.05 -26.45
C ALA A 10 -24.20 3.04 -25.31
N ALA A 11 -23.82 1.85 -24.82
CA ALA A 11 -22.75 1.68 -23.84
C ALA A 11 -21.38 2.10 -24.42
N LYS A 12 -21.05 1.68 -25.65
CA LYS A 12 -19.82 2.15 -26.33
C LYS A 12 -19.82 3.66 -26.59
N GLY A 13 -20.96 4.24 -26.93
CA GLY A 13 -21.10 5.70 -27.05
C GLY A 13 -20.87 6.43 -25.72
N SER A 14 -21.30 5.82 -24.61
CA SER A 14 -21.02 6.30 -23.25
C SER A 14 -19.55 6.13 -22.86
N GLU A 15 -18.91 5.01 -23.19
CA GLU A 15 -17.50 4.74 -22.89
C GLU A 15 -16.57 5.70 -23.63
N VAL A 16 -16.80 5.93 -24.93
CA VAL A 16 -16.04 6.92 -25.71
C VAL A 16 -16.22 8.33 -25.14
N GLY A 17 -17.43 8.66 -24.68
CA GLY A 17 -17.70 9.92 -23.97
C GLY A 17 -16.91 10.06 -22.68
N ILE A 18 -16.88 9.01 -21.85
CA ILE A 18 -16.08 8.96 -20.60
C ILE A 18 -14.60 9.11 -20.93
N LEU A 19 -14.05 8.29 -21.84
CA LEU A 19 -12.64 8.34 -22.24
C LEU A 19 -12.24 9.72 -22.74
N THR A 20 -13.04 10.30 -23.64
CA THR A 20 -12.77 11.63 -24.21
C THR A 20 -12.78 12.69 -23.11
N SER A 21 -13.77 12.66 -22.21
CA SER A 21 -13.90 13.63 -21.12
C SER A 21 -12.74 13.49 -20.13
N THR A 22 -12.39 12.28 -19.70
CA THR A 22 -11.26 12.01 -18.79
C THR A 22 -9.93 12.37 -19.45
N ALA A 23 -9.75 12.12 -20.75
CA ALA A 23 -8.55 12.51 -21.49
C ALA A 23 -8.39 14.04 -21.58
N LEU A 24 -9.50 14.77 -21.79
CA LEU A 24 -9.51 16.24 -21.76
C LEU A 24 -9.17 16.76 -20.36
N LEU A 25 -9.78 16.21 -19.30
CA LEU A 25 -9.46 16.56 -17.92
C LEU A 25 -7.97 16.31 -17.61
N ASN A 26 -7.44 15.16 -18.02
CA ASN A 26 -6.01 14.85 -17.92
C ASN A 26 -5.15 15.92 -18.57
N ARG A 27 -5.47 16.28 -19.81
CA ARG A 27 -4.72 17.30 -20.56
C ARG A 27 -4.79 18.66 -19.88
N ILE A 28 -5.97 19.07 -19.41
CA ILE A 28 -6.16 20.33 -18.68
C ILE A 28 -5.30 20.33 -17.43
N ILE A 29 -5.46 19.34 -16.54
CA ILE A 29 -4.69 19.25 -15.30
C ILE A 29 -3.19 19.29 -15.59
N ARG A 30 -2.69 18.50 -16.54
CA ARG A 30 -1.26 18.53 -16.92
C ARG A 30 -0.79 19.92 -17.33
N GLN A 31 -1.57 20.64 -18.13
CA GLN A 31 -1.18 21.92 -18.72
C GLN A 31 -1.43 23.14 -17.82
N VAL A 32 -2.28 23.02 -16.80
CA VAL A 32 -2.55 24.14 -15.87
C VAL A 32 -1.29 24.46 -15.07
N THR A 33 -0.81 25.69 -15.24
CA THR A 33 0.34 26.26 -14.51
C THR A 33 -0.05 27.42 -13.59
N SER A 34 -1.20 28.07 -13.84
CA SER A 34 -1.72 29.13 -12.98
C SER A 34 -2.25 28.55 -11.67
N GLU A 35 -1.75 29.04 -10.53
CA GLU A 35 -2.18 28.62 -9.19
C GLU A 35 -3.69 28.83 -8.97
N ALA A 36 -4.22 29.98 -9.41
CA ALA A 36 -5.65 30.29 -9.28
C ALA A 36 -6.52 29.31 -10.08
N LEU A 37 -6.15 29.05 -11.34
CA LEU A 37 -6.89 28.09 -12.18
C LEU A 37 -6.77 26.66 -11.65
N LEU A 38 -5.61 26.28 -11.12
CA LEU A 38 -5.40 24.98 -10.49
C LEU A 38 -6.36 24.78 -9.32
N LYS A 39 -6.45 25.77 -8.43
CA LYS A 39 -7.34 25.72 -7.26
C LYS A 39 -8.80 25.53 -7.66
N GLU A 40 -9.29 26.31 -8.61
CA GLU A 40 -10.66 26.17 -9.13
C GLU A 40 -10.89 24.80 -9.76
N MET A 41 -9.93 24.29 -10.53
CA MET A 41 -10.02 22.95 -11.13
C MET A 41 -10.03 21.85 -10.06
N VAL A 42 -9.24 22.01 -9.01
CA VAL A 42 -9.17 21.08 -7.89
C VAL A 42 -10.49 21.05 -7.12
N TYR A 43 -11.07 22.21 -6.80
CA TYR A 43 -12.39 22.29 -6.15
C TYR A 43 -13.50 21.75 -7.04
N PHE A 44 -13.47 22.05 -8.34
CA PHE A 44 -14.41 21.49 -9.30
C PHE A 44 -14.34 19.95 -9.34
N LEU A 45 -13.14 19.35 -9.31
CA LEU A 45 -12.96 17.90 -9.42
C LEU A 45 -13.20 17.17 -8.09
N LEU A 46 -12.72 17.74 -6.97
CA LEU A 46 -12.59 17.06 -5.69
C LEU A 46 -13.53 17.60 -4.59
N GLY A 47 -14.26 18.69 -4.84
CA GLY A 47 -15.09 19.38 -3.85
C GLY A 47 -14.28 20.24 -2.89
N GLU A 48 -14.96 20.93 -1.97
CA GLU A 48 -14.37 21.88 -1.00
C GLU A 48 -14.35 21.34 0.44
N ASP A 49 -14.85 20.12 0.66
CA ASP A 49 -15.05 19.57 1.99
C ASP A 49 -13.73 19.36 2.74
N MET A 50 -13.68 19.91 3.96
CA MET A 50 -12.52 19.79 4.87
C MET A 50 -12.76 18.82 6.03
N GLY A 51 -14.01 18.38 6.25
CA GLY A 51 -14.36 17.46 7.34
C GLY A 51 -13.93 16.01 7.06
N PRO A 52 -13.90 15.14 8.08
CA PRO A 52 -13.59 13.72 7.91
C PRO A 52 -14.46 13.05 6.84
N GLU A 53 -13.88 12.14 6.06
CA GLU A 53 -14.65 11.36 5.09
C GLU A 53 -15.34 10.19 5.79
N ALA A 54 -16.63 9.99 5.52
CA ALA A 54 -17.42 8.91 6.08
C ALA A 54 -18.16 8.18 4.95
N LEU A 55 -18.56 6.93 5.17
CA LEU A 55 -19.30 6.13 4.19
C LEU A 55 -20.58 6.86 3.69
N ALA A 56 -21.28 7.55 4.59
CA ALA A 56 -22.48 8.30 4.26
C ALA A 56 -22.22 9.56 3.41
N SER A 57 -20.99 10.08 3.40
CA SER A 57 -20.62 11.32 2.69
C SER A 57 -19.89 11.09 1.37
N ILE A 58 -19.61 9.84 0.98
CA ILE A 58 -18.86 9.51 -0.25
C ILE A 58 -19.48 10.16 -1.49
N SER A 59 -20.82 10.18 -1.59
CA SER A 59 -21.56 10.72 -2.73
C SER A 59 -21.90 12.21 -2.63
N GLN A 60 -21.39 12.92 -1.62
CA GLN A 60 -21.62 14.37 -1.47
C GLN A 60 -21.06 15.17 -2.64
N HIS A 61 -19.93 14.72 -3.21
CA HIS A 61 -19.35 15.30 -4.42
C HIS A 61 -19.43 14.30 -5.59
N PRO A 62 -20.49 14.33 -6.43
CA PRO A 62 -20.77 13.29 -7.43
C PRO A 62 -19.65 13.10 -8.46
N LEU A 63 -18.97 14.19 -8.86
CA LEU A 63 -17.89 14.10 -9.84
C LEU A 63 -16.68 13.37 -9.26
N ARG A 64 -16.27 13.72 -8.03
CA ARG A 64 -15.18 13.03 -7.32
C ARG A 64 -15.51 11.54 -7.16
N HIS A 65 -16.71 11.25 -6.68
CA HIS A 65 -17.17 9.88 -6.49
C HIS A 65 -17.09 9.08 -7.79
N ARG A 66 -17.67 9.59 -8.88
CA ARG A 66 -17.67 8.91 -10.18
C ARG A 66 -16.27 8.75 -10.78
N LEU A 67 -15.40 9.74 -10.65
CA LEU A 67 -14.01 9.62 -11.09
C LEU A 67 -13.27 8.52 -10.32
N ILE A 68 -13.48 8.41 -9.00
CA ILE A 68 -12.90 7.34 -8.20
C ILE A 68 -13.48 5.97 -8.60
N GLU A 69 -14.78 5.86 -8.85
CA GLU A 69 -15.39 4.62 -9.36
C GLU A 69 -14.81 4.19 -10.71
N HIS A 70 -14.52 5.16 -11.59
CA HIS A 70 -13.91 4.87 -12.89
C HIS A 70 -12.51 4.25 -12.78
N CYS A 71 -11.79 4.43 -11.66
CA CYS A 71 -10.52 3.71 -11.43
C CYS A 71 -10.72 2.20 -11.34
N ASP A 72 -11.93 1.71 -11.02
CA ASP A 72 -12.29 0.29 -11.02
C ASP A 72 -13.32 -0.05 -12.11
N HIS A 73 -13.29 0.68 -13.23
CA HIS A 73 -14.18 0.41 -14.36
C HIS A 73 -13.85 -0.94 -15.03
N LEU A 74 -14.86 -1.59 -15.63
CA LEU A 74 -14.73 -2.83 -16.40
C LEU A 74 -13.87 -2.67 -17.68
N SER A 75 -13.71 -1.44 -18.15
CA SER A 75 -12.85 -1.10 -19.28
C SER A 75 -11.51 -0.65 -18.73
N ASP A 76 -10.46 -1.40 -19.05
CA ASP A 76 -9.10 -1.11 -18.62
C ASP A 76 -8.64 0.27 -19.11
N GLU A 77 -9.05 0.69 -20.31
CA GLU A 77 -8.73 2.02 -20.84
C GLU A 77 -9.30 3.15 -19.97
N ILE A 78 -10.56 3.00 -19.49
CA ILE A 78 -11.19 3.99 -18.61
C ILE A 78 -10.50 4.00 -17.25
N SER A 79 -10.19 2.81 -16.71
CA SER A 79 -9.46 2.66 -15.45
C SER A 79 -8.07 3.30 -15.52
N ILE A 80 -7.27 2.95 -16.52
CA ILE A 80 -5.92 3.50 -16.77
C ILE A 80 -5.97 5.01 -16.97
N MET A 81 -6.88 5.51 -17.82
CA MET A 81 -6.98 6.94 -18.09
C MET A 81 -7.36 7.73 -16.82
N THR A 82 -8.21 7.17 -15.98
CA THR A 82 -8.66 7.83 -14.76
C THR A 82 -7.64 7.73 -13.63
N LEU A 83 -6.94 6.60 -13.48
CA LEU A 83 -5.79 6.47 -12.59
C LEU A 83 -4.70 7.47 -12.95
N ARG A 84 -4.39 7.64 -14.24
CA ARG A 84 -3.47 8.68 -14.72
C ARG A 84 -3.94 10.09 -14.36
N LEU A 85 -5.23 10.38 -14.38
CA LEU A 85 -5.75 11.67 -13.93
C LEU A 85 -5.38 11.95 -12.48
N PHE A 86 -5.60 10.97 -11.59
CA PHE A 86 -5.22 11.10 -10.19
C PHE A 86 -3.70 11.16 -10.00
N GLU A 87 -2.93 10.41 -10.77
CA GLU A 87 -1.47 10.50 -10.76
C GLU A 87 -0.99 11.93 -11.08
N HIS A 88 -1.57 12.57 -12.11
CA HIS A 88 -1.25 13.95 -12.46
C HIS A 88 -1.74 14.96 -11.42
N LEU A 89 -2.90 14.72 -10.79
CA LEU A 89 -3.41 15.56 -9.71
C LEU A 89 -2.46 15.53 -8.51
N ILE A 90 -2.04 14.35 -8.05
CA ILE A 90 -1.15 14.20 -6.89
C ILE A 90 0.18 14.95 -7.06
N GLN A 91 0.64 15.12 -8.30
CA GLN A 91 1.86 15.86 -8.63
C GLN A 91 1.68 17.38 -8.63
N LYS A 92 0.46 17.90 -8.49
CA LYS A 92 0.21 19.34 -8.49
C LYS A 92 0.47 19.97 -7.12
N PRO A 93 0.97 21.21 -7.07
CA PRO A 93 1.34 21.89 -5.83
C PRO A 93 0.11 22.46 -5.10
N ASP A 94 -0.92 21.65 -4.87
CA ASP A 94 -2.12 22.02 -4.13
C ASP A 94 -2.39 20.99 -3.02
N GLN A 95 -2.28 21.45 -1.77
CA GLN A 95 -2.46 20.63 -0.57
C GLN A 95 -3.87 20.01 -0.50
N HIS A 96 -4.88 20.68 -1.06
CA HIS A 96 -6.26 20.22 -1.02
C HIS A 96 -6.45 18.89 -1.75
N ILE A 97 -5.61 18.60 -2.74
CA ILE A 97 -5.65 17.33 -3.47
C ILE A 97 -5.39 16.17 -2.53
N VAL A 98 -4.27 16.22 -1.80
CA VAL A 98 -3.88 15.18 -0.84
C VAL A 98 -4.87 15.14 0.32
N HIS A 99 -5.33 16.32 0.76
CA HIS A 99 -6.34 16.42 1.82
C HIS A 99 -7.64 15.70 1.45
N SER A 100 -8.24 16.06 0.30
CA SER A 100 -9.52 15.52 -0.18
C SER A 100 -9.45 14.05 -0.57
N LEU A 101 -8.31 13.57 -1.09
CA LEU A 101 -8.16 12.18 -1.51
C LEU A 101 -7.81 11.23 -0.36
N VAL A 102 -7.04 11.70 0.64
CA VAL A 102 -6.43 10.80 1.64
C VAL A 102 -6.54 11.32 3.08
N LEU A 103 -6.15 12.56 3.36
CA LEU A 103 -5.92 12.98 4.77
C LEU A 103 -7.21 13.11 5.58
N ARG A 104 -8.36 13.36 4.93
CA ARG A 104 -9.68 13.36 5.57
C ARG A 104 -9.99 12.06 6.32
N SER A 105 -9.41 10.95 5.90
CA SER A 105 -9.64 9.62 6.48
C SER A 105 -8.58 9.22 7.50
N LEU A 106 -7.34 9.71 7.33
CA LEU A 106 -6.20 9.29 8.15
C LEU A 106 -5.91 10.19 9.34
N GLY A 107 -6.48 11.41 9.38
CA GLY A 107 -6.13 12.44 10.36
C GLY A 107 -6.34 12.06 11.84
N GLU A 108 -7.33 11.22 12.12
CA GLU A 108 -7.68 10.77 13.47
C GLU A 108 -7.09 9.40 13.84
N ARG A 109 -6.34 8.75 12.92
CA ARG A 109 -5.66 7.47 13.18
C ARG A 109 -6.58 6.36 13.71
N ASN A 110 -7.86 6.40 13.37
CA ASN A 110 -8.89 5.41 13.76
C ASN A 110 -8.58 3.98 13.26
N TYR A 111 -7.61 3.82 12.37
CA TYR A 111 -7.13 2.53 11.88
C TYR A 111 -6.29 1.74 12.90
N LEU A 112 -5.88 2.35 14.01
CA LEU A 112 -5.08 1.70 15.03
C LEU A 112 -5.94 0.88 15.99
N GLU A 113 -5.38 -0.23 16.49
CA GLU A 113 -5.97 -0.96 17.59
C GLU A 113 -5.87 -0.10 18.87
N ASN A 114 -6.97 0.55 19.22
CA ASN A 114 -7.09 1.20 20.51
C ASN A 114 -7.36 0.11 21.55
N LYS A 115 -6.31 -0.47 22.11
CA LYS A 115 -6.48 -1.20 23.37
C LYS A 115 -6.88 -0.14 24.39
N PRO A 116 -8.12 -0.14 24.93
CA PRO A 116 -8.35 0.60 26.15
C PRO A 116 -7.27 0.10 27.09
N GLN A 117 -6.46 1.03 27.59
CA GLN A 117 -5.57 0.74 28.69
C GLN A 117 -6.51 0.22 29.78
N GLU A 118 -6.64 -1.11 29.91
CA GLU A 118 -7.23 -1.72 31.09
C GLU A 118 -6.54 -0.99 32.23
N ASP A 119 -7.38 -0.34 33.04
CA ASP A 119 -6.95 0.50 34.13
C ASP A 119 -5.73 -0.17 34.76
N LYS A 120 -4.57 0.47 34.62
CA LYS A 120 -3.53 0.27 35.62
C LYS A 120 -4.21 0.74 36.88
N GLU A 121 -4.87 -0.19 37.58
CA GLU A 121 -5.30 0.01 38.94
C GLU A 121 -4.12 0.71 39.61
N PRO A 122 -4.33 1.89 40.20
CA PRO A 122 -3.26 2.51 40.96
C PRO A 122 -2.84 1.43 41.95
N LEU A 123 -1.58 0.97 41.87
CA LEU A 123 -1.01 0.16 42.94
C LEU A 123 -1.06 1.05 44.19
N GLU A 124 -2.17 0.94 44.91
CA GLU A 124 -2.37 1.59 46.17
C GLU A 124 -1.70 0.70 47.22
N ASN A 125 -0.65 1.27 47.79
CA ASN A 125 -0.02 0.90 49.05
C ASN A 125 0.79 -0.41 49.06
N GLY A 126 2.07 -0.21 49.37
CA GLY A 126 3.07 -1.27 49.39
C GLY A 126 2.90 -2.28 50.52
N GLN A 127 3.31 -3.51 50.21
CA GLN A 127 4.08 -4.39 51.07
C GLN A 127 4.67 -5.52 50.20
N PRO A 128 5.91 -5.97 50.45
CA PRO A 128 6.52 -7.05 49.69
C PRO A 128 5.95 -8.37 50.25
N HIS A 129 5.22 -9.13 49.45
CA HIS A 129 4.83 -10.47 49.87
C HIS A 129 5.88 -11.48 49.41
N ASP A 130 6.39 -12.17 50.42
CA ASP A 130 7.46 -13.15 50.42
C ASP A 130 7.38 -14.19 49.30
N SER A 131 8.60 -14.56 48.88
CA SER A 131 8.97 -15.83 48.29
C SER A 131 8.20 -17.00 48.89
N VAL A 132 7.54 -17.78 48.04
CA VAL A 132 7.24 -19.18 48.34
C VAL A 132 7.81 -20.03 47.23
N ASP A 133 8.98 -20.56 47.55
CA ASP A 133 9.67 -21.68 46.96
C ASP A 133 8.69 -22.88 46.89
N LEU A 134 8.47 -23.44 45.71
CA LEU A 134 7.79 -24.73 45.56
C LEU A 134 8.66 -25.65 44.71
N GLU A 135 9.20 -26.60 45.45
CA GLU A 135 10.14 -27.68 45.16
C GLU A 135 9.83 -28.48 43.88
N GLU A 136 10.92 -28.94 43.25
CA GLU A 136 10.96 -29.93 42.18
C GLU A 136 10.38 -31.28 42.64
N ASP A 137 9.60 -31.94 41.79
CA ASP A 137 9.42 -33.40 41.86
C ASP A 137 9.81 -34.05 40.51
N PRO A 138 10.87 -34.87 40.47
CA PRO A 138 11.33 -35.55 39.27
C PRO A 138 10.89 -37.02 39.28
N LEU A 139 10.01 -37.47 38.37
CA LEU A 139 9.87 -38.90 38.07
C LEU A 139 9.13 -39.15 36.75
N PHE A 140 9.61 -40.18 36.03
CA PHE A 140 9.28 -40.66 34.67
C PHE A 140 10.01 -39.88 33.55
N GLY A 141 11.16 -40.30 33.01
CA GLY A 141 11.66 -41.65 32.76
C GLY A 141 11.56 -41.94 31.25
N ASP A 142 12.70 -41.84 30.55
CA ASP A 142 12.93 -42.18 29.13
C ASP A 142 12.30 -43.53 28.70
N ASP A 143 11.72 -43.62 27.49
CA ASP A 143 12.33 -44.35 26.36
C ASP A 143 11.49 -44.32 25.05
N LEU A 144 12.15 -43.86 23.98
CA LEU A 144 12.17 -44.29 22.56
C LEU A 144 10.95 -45.03 21.92
N SER A 145 10.35 -44.44 20.86
CA SER A 145 10.51 -44.88 19.44
C SER A 145 9.38 -44.44 18.46
N ALA A 146 9.83 -43.87 17.33
CA ALA A 146 9.35 -43.91 15.95
C ALA A 146 7.86 -43.69 15.52
N ASP A 147 7.75 -42.78 14.54
CA ASP A 147 6.78 -42.73 13.43
C ASP A 147 5.32 -42.38 13.67
N ASN A 148 5.03 -41.05 13.66
CA ASN A 148 4.07 -40.50 12.68
C ASN A 148 4.23 -38.97 12.53
N ARG A 149 5.12 -38.52 11.63
CA ARG A 149 5.26 -37.10 11.29
C ARG A 149 4.19 -36.67 10.28
N LEU A 150 3.06 -36.17 10.77
CA LEU A 150 2.21 -35.24 10.02
C LEU A 150 2.61 -33.82 10.40
N SER A 151 3.53 -33.25 9.62
CA SER A 151 3.97 -31.86 9.73
C SER A 151 2.85 -30.90 9.32
N SER A 152 2.15 -30.33 10.30
CA SER A 152 1.38 -29.10 10.11
C SER A 152 2.35 -27.90 10.21
N PRO A 153 2.38 -26.97 9.25
CA PRO A 153 3.37 -25.91 9.25
C PRO A 153 2.94 -24.75 10.18
N ASN A 154 3.74 -24.55 11.22
CA ASN A 154 3.50 -23.71 12.39
C ASN A 154 3.81 -22.21 12.17
N TRP A 155 3.36 -21.61 11.05
CA TRP A 155 3.73 -20.23 10.68
C TRP A 155 2.87 -19.13 11.31
N LEU A 156 1.83 -19.48 12.09
CA LEU A 156 0.89 -18.50 12.65
C LEU A 156 1.12 -18.19 14.14
N SER A 157 2.25 -18.61 14.72
CA SER A 157 2.49 -18.41 16.16
C SER A 157 3.97 -18.22 16.48
N THR A 158 4.52 -17.07 16.11
CA THR A 158 5.77 -16.57 16.68
C THR A 158 5.60 -15.09 17.02
N SER A 159 4.98 -14.83 18.18
CA SER A 159 5.31 -13.60 18.92
C SER A 159 6.73 -13.77 19.47
N PRO A 160 7.63 -12.79 19.32
CA PRO A 160 8.97 -12.93 19.89
C PRO A 160 8.88 -12.88 21.42
N ILE A 161 9.58 -13.82 22.05
CA ILE A 161 9.86 -13.85 23.48
C ILE A 161 10.58 -12.54 23.84
N GLN A 162 9.99 -11.74 24.72
CA GLN A 162 10.61 -10.53 25.26
C GLN A 162 11.74 -10.94 26.22
N SER A 163 12.98 -10.80 25.79
CA SER A 163 14.13 -10.77 26.70
C SER A 163 14.25 -9.36 27.31
N PRO A 164 14.37 -9.23 28.66
CA PRO A 164 14.45 -7.93 29.32
C PRO A 164 15.92 -7.51 29.40
N ASP A 165 16.44 -6.93 28.32
CA ASP A 165 17.54 -5.95 28.36
C ASP A 165 18.02 -5.68 26.93
N HIS A 166 17.59 -4.58 26.31
CA HIS A 166 18.43 -3.87 25.35
C HIS A 166 18.04 -2.39 25.26
N ALA A 167 19.07 -1.58 25.44
CA ALA A 167 19.10 -0.13 25.38
C ALA A 167 18.56 0.43 24.04
N LYS A 168 18.01 1.66 24.13
CA LYS A 168 17.63 2.62 23.08
C LYS A 168 17.65 2.11 21.62
N PRO A 169 16.54 2.21 20.86
CA PRO A 169 16.49 1.77 19.48
C PRO A 169 17.49 2.58 18.64
N ASP A 170 18.51 1.91 18.10
CA ASP A 170 19.36 2.49 17.07
C ASP A 170 18.52 2.60 15.80
N GLY A 171 18.15 3.82 15.41
CA GLY A 171 17.29 4.08 14.24
C GLY A 171 17.84 3.49 12.94
N LYS A 172 19.16 3.24 12.85
CA LYS A 172 19.73 2.49 11.73
C LYS A 172 19.18 1.08 11.65
N THR A 173 18.93 0.40 12.77
CA THR A 173 18.35 -0.96 12.75
C THR A 173 16.87 -0.95 12.36
N GLU A 174 16.13 0.11 12.67
CA GLU A 174 14.70 0.22 12.36
C GLU A 174 14.44 0.36 10.86
N VAL A 175 15.18 1.23 10.18
CA VAL A 175 15.04 1.38 8.72
C VAL A 175 15.38 0.09 7.98
N HIS A 176 16.39 -0.66 8.41
CA HIS A 176 16.72 -1.94 7.81
C HIS A 176 15.58 -2.96 8.00
N LYS A 177 14.93 -2.98 9.18
CA LYS A 177 13.77 -3.84 9.42
C LYS A 177 12.59 -3.49 8.50
N ILE A 178 12.32 -2.20 8.29
CA ILE A 178 11.25 -1.76 7.38
C ILE A 178 11.59 -2.14 5.94
N VAL A 179 12.78 -1.80 5.46
CA VAL A 179 13.24 -2.11 4.10
C VAL A 179 13.20 -3.61 3.84
N ASN A 180 13.72 -4.41 4.76
CA ASN A 180 13.71 -5.87 4.63
C ASN A 180 12.30 -6.46 4.65
N SER A 181 11.35 -5.85 5.37
CA SER A 181 9.96 -6.32 5.37
C SER A 181 9.33 -6.29 3.98
N PHE A 182 9.69 -5.32 3.14
CA PHE A 182 9.24 -5.22 1.75
C PHE A 182 10.08 -6.09 0.81
N LEU A 183 11.42 -6.04 0.90
CA LEU A 183 12.31 -6.78 0.00
C LEU A 183 12.20 -8.30 0.16
N CYS A 184 11.87 -8.77 1.36
CA CYS A 184 11.68 -10.19 1.65
C CYS A 184 10.22 -10.63 1.57
N LEU A 185 9.29 -9.73 1.19
CA LEU A 185 7.86 -10.02 1.21
C LEU A 185 7.46 -11.05 0.14
N VAL A 186 8.01 -10.91 -1.07
CA VAL A 186 7.77 -11.87 -2.16
C VAL A 186 8.62 -13.13 -1.91
N PRO A 187 8.07 -14.36 -2.09
CA PRO A 187 8.82 -15.59 -1.88
C PRO A 187 9.91 -15.78 -2.94
N ASP A 188 10.97 -16.53 -2.60
CA ASP A 188 12.16 -16.65 -3.44
C ASP A 188 11.88 -17.28 -4.81
N GLU A 189 10.91 -18.21 -4.90
CA GLU A 189 10.48 -18.82 -6.15
C GLU A 189 9.82 -17.82 -7.13
N ALA A 190 9.30 -16.71 -6.58
CA ALA A 190 8.68 -15.61 -7.30
C ALA A 190 9.61 -14.40 -7.50
N LYS A 191 10.83 -14.43 -6.96
CA LYS A 191 11.85 -13.42 -7.23
C LYS A 191 12.56 -13.77 -8.53
N SER A 192 12.28 -13.00 -9.57
CA SER A 192 12.89 -13.24 -10.88
C SER A 192 13.96 -12.20 -11.25
N SER A 193 14.21 -11.15 -10.43
CA SER A 193 14.92 -9.97 -10.95
C SER A 193 16.43 -10.20 -10.91
N SER A 194 16.90 -10.92 -9.90
CA SER A 194 18.29 -11.37 -9.75
C SER A 194 18.83 -12.15 -10.95
N HIS A 195 17.96 -12.69 -11.80
CA HIS A 195 18.32 -13.50 -12.96
C HIS A 195 18.42 -12.68 -14.26
N VAL A 196 18.22 -11.36 -14.20
CA VAL A 196 18.29 -10.45 -15.36
C VAL A 196 19.14 -9.23 -15.03
N ASP A 197 20.15 -8.98 -15.86
CA ASP A 197 21.06 -7.84 -15.72
C ASP A 197 20.31 -6.50 -15.81
N GLY A 198 20.75 -5.50 -15.03
CA GLY A 198 20.21 -4.14 -15.06
C GLY A 198 18.97 -3.89 -14.19
N THR A 199 18.45 -4.90 -13.48
CA THR A 199 17.29 -4.78 -12.57
C THR A 199 17.69 -4.50 -11.10
N GLY A 200 18.89 -3.95 -10.90
CA GLY A 200 19.46 -3.70 -9.58
C GLY A 200 18.65 -2.72 -8.74
N TYR A 201 18.65 -2.96 -7.42
CA TYR A 201 17.95 -2.13 -6.44
C TYR A 201 18.44 -0.67 -6.41
N ASP A 202 19.67 -0.39 -6.82
CA ASP A 202 20.26 0.96 -6.82
C ASP A 202 19.51 1.96 -7.70
N THR A 203 18.89 1.50 -8.80
CA THR A 203 18.06 2.38 -9.65
C THR A 203 16.84 2.87 -8.88
N TYR A 204 16.16 1.99 -8.14
CA TYR A 204 15.03 2.36 -7.29
C TYR A 204 15.42 3.37 -6.22
N LEU A 205 16.58 3.20 -5.57
CA LEU A 205 17.08 4.16 -4.60
C LEU A 205 17.34 5.55 -5.22
N ARG A 206 18.00 5.61 -6.39
CA ARG A 206 18.25 6.88 -7.08
C ARG A 206 16.95 7.58 -7.49
N ASP A 207 16.01 6.83 -8.06
CA ASP A 207 14.72 7.38 -8.50
C ASP A 207 13.87 7.83 -7.31
N ALA A 208 13.80 7.04 -6.23
CA ALA A 208 13.11 7.42 -5.00
C ALA A 208 13.72 8.69 -4.40
N HIS A 209 15.05 8.81 -4.38
CA HIS A 209 15.73 9.99 -3.85
C HIS A 209 15.48 11.26 -4.68
N ARG A 210 15.42 11.14 -6.02
CA ARG A 210 15.04 12.26 -6.91
C ARG A 210 13.58 12.66 -6.65
N GLN A 211 12.65 11.71 -6.78
CA GLN A 211 11.22 11.99 -6.69
C GLN A 211 10.83 12.52 -5.31
N PHE A 212 11.37 11.95 -4.23
CA PHE A 212 11.09 12.40 -2.87
C PHE A 212 11.55 13.85 -2.66
N ARG A 213 12.72 14.23 -3.19
CA ARG A 213 13.21 15.61 -3.14
C ARG A 213 12.27 16.57 -3.85
N ASP A 214 11.77 16.19 -5.02
CA ASP A 214 10.81 17.01 -5.78
C ASP A 214 9.50 17.21 -4.99
N TYR A 215 8.97 16.15 -4.37
CA TYR A 215 7.80 16.23 -3.50
C TYR A 215 8.05 17.09 -2.25
N CYS A 216 9.21 17.00 -1.61
CA CYS A 216 9.57 17.90 -0.51
C CYS A 216 9.58 19.37 -0.95
N GLY A 217 10.08 19.66 -2.15
CA GLY A 217 10.05 21.02 -2.73
C GLY A 217 8.62 21.53 -2.93
N ILE A 218 7.72 20.68 -3.44
CA ILE A 218 6.30 21.01 -3.61
C ILE A 218 5.63 21.26 -2.25
N CYS A 219 5.90 20.41 -1.27
CA CYS A 219 5.25 20.44 0.04
C CYS A 219 5.85 21.46 1.00
N GLN A 220 6.96 22.12 0.65
CA GLN A 220 7.72 22.98 1.57
C GLN A 220 6.88 24.10 2.20
N ARG A 221 5.87 24.61 1.47
CA ARG A 221 4.99 25.68 1.94
C ARG A 221 3.75 25.19 2.66
N TRP A 222 3.53 23.88 2.69
CA TRP A 222 2.37 23.31 3.33
C TRP A 222 2.65 23.17 4.83
N ASP A 223 1.72 23.62 5.67
CA ASP A 223 1.88 23.62 7.14
C ASP A 223 1.61 22.23 7.73
N TRP A 224 2.51 21.29 7.42
CA TRP A 224 2.38 19.89 7.81
C TRP A 224 2.93 19.74 9.22
N ARG A 225 2.19 19.04 10.09
CA ARG A 225 2.76 18.64 11.38
C ARG A 225 3.90 17.67 11.09
N GLY A 226 5.08 17.93 11.68
CA GLY A 226 6.26 17.07 11.51
C GLY A 226 6.12 15.68 12.14
N THR A 227 5.11 15.49 13.00
CA THR A 227 4.82 14.22 13.67
C THR A 227 3.34 13.84 13.52
N PRO A 228 3.01 12.52 13.59
CA PRO A 228 1.62 12.08 13.62
C PRO A 228 0.86 12.72 14.80
N LYS A 229 -0.45 12.87 14.65
CA LYS A 229 -1.33 13.30 15.74
C LYS A 229 -1.19 12.29 16.89
N PRO A 230 -0.85 12.75 18.12
CA PRO A 230 -0.81 11.85 19.28
C PRO A 230 -2.17 11.18 19.48
N ILE A 231 -2.16 9.89 19.82
CA ILE A 231 -3.39 9.06 19.93
C ILE A 231 -4.32 9.65 20.98
N GLU A 232 -3.79 10.22 22.05
CA GLU A 232 -4.55 10.83 23.16
C GLU A 232 -5.36 12.06 22.73
N LYS A 233 -5.01 12.65 21.58
CA LYS A 233 -5.71 13.80 21.00
C LYS A 233 -6.66 13.40 19.87
N CYS A 234 -6.73 12.12 19.53
CA CYS A 234 -7.53 11.61 18.43
C CYS A 234 -8.98 11.34 18.87
N HIS A 235 -9.92 11.61 17.97
CA HIS A 235 -11.34 11.34 18.16
C HIS A 235 -11.67 9.93 17.64
N LEU A 236 -11.51 8.94 18.52
CA LEU A 236 -11.62 7.51 18.22
C LEU A 236 -13.05 6.94 18.31
N ASP A 237 -14.06 7.81 18.40
CA ASP A 237 -15.46 7.42 18.67
C ASP A 237 -16.17 6.79 17.45
N ASN A 238 -15.60 6.94 16.25
CA ASN A 238 -16.20 6.50 15.01
C ASN A 238 -15.45 5.32 14.38
N PRO A 239 -16.16 4.39 13.70
CA PRO A 239 -15.51 3.33 12.96
C PRO A 239 -14.61 3.92 11.86
N PHE A 240 -13.46 3.30 11.67
CA PHE A 240 -12.52 3.73 10.65
C PHE A 240 -13.07 3.49 9.24
N PHE A 241 -12.91 4.51 8.39
CA PHE A 241 -13.08 4.42 6.96
C PHE A 241 -11.83 4.97 6.30
N GLU A 242 -11.14 4.17 5.49
CA GLU A 242 -9.88 4.55 4.83
C GLU A 242 -10.02 5.63 3.75
N GLY A 243 -11.26 6.00 3.40
CA GLY A 243 -11.57 6.92 2.31
C GLY A 243 -11.86 6.19 1.00
N HIS A 244 -12.70 6.79 0.16
CA HIS A 244 -13.16 6.14 -1.06
C HIS A 244 -12.00 5.87 -2.04
N PHE A 245 -11.06 6.81 -2.14
CA PHE A 245 -9.92 6.70 -3.06
C PHE A 245 -8.95 5.59 -2.66
N LEU A 246 -8.49 5.57 -1.40
CA LEU A 246 -7.62 4.50 -0.90
C LEU A 246 -8.31 3.15 -0.92
N LYS A 247 -9.61 3.10 -0.63
CA LYS A 247 -10.40 1.87 -0.75
C LYS A 247 -10.31 1.27 -2.14
N VAL A 248 -10.55 2.06 -3.18
CA VAL A 248 -10.46 1.58 -4.57
C VAL A 248 -9.04 1.15 -4.92
N LEU A 249 -8.01 1.94 -4.56
CA LEU A 249 -6.62 1.57 -4.83
C LEU A 249 -6.21 0.27 -4.12
N PHE A 250 -6.62 0.07 -2.87
CA PHE A 250 -6.35 -1.16 -2.12
C PHE A 250 -7.14 -2.35 -2.67
N ASP A 251 -8.37 -2.15 -3.12
CA ASP A 251 -9.17 -3.19 -3.78
C ASP A 251 -8.57 -3.58 -5.15
N ARG A 252 -7.94 -2.63 -5.87
CA ARG A 252 -7.16 -2.92 -7.09
C ARG A 252 -5.83 -3.60 -6.78
N MET A 253 -5.11 -3.15 -5.75
CA MET A 253 -3.84 -3.77 -5.33
C MET A 253 -4.06 -5.21 -4.85
N GLY A 254 -5.17 -5.47 -4.15
CA GLY A 254 -5.58 -6.81 -3.75
C GLY A 254 -5.86 -7.77 -4.91
N ARG A 255 -6.08 -7.25 -6.12
CA ARG A 255 -6.33 -8.00 -7.36
C ARG A 255 -5.14 -7.97 -8.33
N ILE A 256 -3.94 -7.58 -7.87
CA ILE A 256 -2.76 -7.43 -8.74
C ILE A 256 -2.42 -8.70 -9.54
N LEU A 257 -2.74 -9.90 -9.02
CA LEU A 257 -2.51 -11.19 -9.69
C LEU A 257 -3.60 -11.56 -10.71
N ASP A 258 -4.72 -10.82 -10.74
CA ASP A 258 -5.95 -11.16 -11.46
C ASP A 258 -6.41 -10.03 -12.39
N GLN A 259 -5.56 -9.03 -12.63
CA GLN A 259 -5.88 -7.89 -13.49
C GLN A 259 -4.75 -7.61 -14.50
N PRO A 260 -5.04 -6.91 -15.61
CA PRO A 260 -4.06 -6.72 -16.69
C PRO A 260 -2.81 -5.97 -16.24
N TYR A 261 -1.67 -6.34 -16.84
CA TYR A 261 -0.36 -5.75 -16.57
C TYR A 261 -0.37 -4.20 -16.60
N ASP A 262 -0.94 -3.60 -17.63
CA ASP A 262 -0.98 -2.14 -17.77
C ASP A 262 -1.78 -1.45 -16.67
N VAL A 263 -2.84 -2.09 -16.16
CA VAL A 263 -3.60 -1.55 -15.03
C VAL A 263 -2.77 -1.65 -13.75
N ASN A 264 -2.09 -2.78 -13.54
CA ASN A 264 -1.17 -2.96 -12.41
C ASN A 264 -0.12 -1.85 -12.36
N LEU A 265 0.51 -1.54 -13.49
CA LEU A 265 1.50 -0.46 -13.59
C LEU A 265 0.93 0.90 -13.17
N GLN A 266 -0.32 1.21 -13.53
CA GLN A 266 -0.93 2.48 -13.14
C GLN A 266 -1.32 2.51 -11.66
N VAL A 267 -1.86 1.41 -11.13
CA VAL A 267 -2.22 1.31 -9.71
C VAL A 267 -0.99 1.47 -8.82
N THR A 268 0.10 0.77 -9.15
CA THR A 268 1.36 0.89 -8.40
C THR A 268 1.98 2.26 -8.57
N SER A 269 1.95 2.86 -9.76
CA SER A 269 2.40 4.25 -9.98
C SER A 269 1.69 5.24 -9.04
N VAL A 270 0.35 5.20 -8.97
CA VAL A 270 -0.44 6.08 -8.09
C VAL A 270 -0.08 5.85 -6.62
N LEU A 271 0.01 4.60 -6.18
CA LEU A 271 0.39 4.27 -4.80
C LEU A 271 1.83 4.72 -4.47
N SER A 272 2.78 4.58 -5.40
CA SER A 272 4.15 5.07 -5.24
C SER A 272 4.18 6.60 -5.08
N LYS A 273 3.41 7.34 -5.89
CA LYS A 273 3.28 8.80 -5.75
C LYS A 273 2.71 9.22 -4.39
N LEU A 274 1.68 8.51 -3.91
CA LEU A 274 1.14 8.76 -2.57
C LEU A 274 2.18 8.48 -1.47
N SER A 275 2.89 7.37 -1.56
CA SER A 275 3.93 6.96 -0.60
C SER A 275 5.10 7.95 -0.53
N LEU A 276 5.41 8.64 -1.64
CA LEU A 276 6.44 9.67 -1.73
C LEU A 276 6.08 10.98 -1.00
N LEU A 277 4.80 11.26 -0.74
CA LEU A 277 4.41 12.49 -0.05
C LEU A 277 4.98 12.53 1.39
N PRO A 278 5.58 13.65 1.83
CA PRO A 278 6.26 13.75 3.12
C PRO A 278 5.28 13.95 4.30
N HIS A 279 4.22 13.14 4.39
CA HIS A 279 3.19 13.26 5.46
C HIS A 279 3.41 12.20 6.53
N PRO A 280 3.36 12.52 7.84
CA PRO A 280 3.48 11.52 8.90
C PRO A 280 2.37 10.44 8.84
N HIS A 281 1.08 10.82 8.79
CA HIS A 281 -0.01 9.83 8.68
C HIS A 281 0.06 8.97 7.40
N MET A 282 0.50 9.52 6.26
CA MET A 282 0.65 8.71 5.05
C MET A 282 1.85 7.78 5.14
N HIS A 283 2.95 8.24 5.74
CA HIS A 283 4.11 7.39 6.00
C HIS A 283 3.73 6.21 6.89
N GLU A 284 3.04 6.47 8.01
CA GLU A 284 2.54 5.42 8.90
C GLU A 284 1.59 4.45 8.17
N TYR A 285 0.57 4.96 7.47
CA TYR A 285 -0.47 4.10 6.89
C TYR A 285 -0.03 3.32 5.63
N LEU A 286 0.91 3.87 4.85
CA LEU A 286 1.35 3.27 3.58
C LEU A 286 2.68 2.52 3.68
N LEU A 287 3.58 2.91 4.59
CA LEU A 287 4.97 2.44 4.60
C LEU A 287 5.40 1.79 5.91
N ASP A 288 4.64 1.90 7.01
CA ASP A 288 4.96 1.20 8.26
C ASP A 288 4.39 -0.23 8.25
N PRO A 289 5.24 -1.27 8.18
CA PRO A 289 4.80 -2.66 8.22
C PRO A 289 4.41 -3.13 9.63
N TYR A 290 4.76 -2.37 10.68
CA TYR A 290 4.58 -2.72 12.09
C TYR A 290 3.41 -1.99 12.74
N ILE A 291 2.58 -1.33 11.94
CA ILE A 291 1.36 -0.67 12.38
C ILE A 291 0.41 -1.68 13.05
N ASN A 292 0.02 -1.39 14.30
CA ASN A 292 -0.98 -2.17 15.04
C ASN A 292 -2.37 -1.81 14.55
N LEU A 293 -2.85 -2.50 13.52
CA LEU A 293 -4.15 -2.26 12.91
C LEU A 293 -5.29 -2.73 13.82
N GLY A 294 -6.34 -1.92 13.92
CA GLY A 294 -7.58 -2.31 14.54
C GLY A 294 -8.30 -3.42 13.77
N PRO A 295 -9.24 -4.13 14.40
CA PRO A 295 -10.01 -5.20 13.75
C PRO A 295 -10.68 -4.73 12.46
N GLY A 296 -10.50 -5.47 11.37
CA GLY A 296 -11.08 -5.16 10.06
C GLY A 296 -10.41 -4.00 9.30
N CYS A 297 -9.45 -3.30 9.91
CA CYS A 297 -8.66 -2.29 9.24
C CYS A 297 -7.56 -2.93 8.38
N ARG A 298 -7.08 -2.19 7.38
CA ARG A 298 -5.99 -2.60 6.49
C ARG A 298 -5.02 -1.45 6.30
N SER A 299 -3.75 -1.75 6.11
CA SER A 299 -2.72 -0.85 5.56
C SER A 299 -2.29 -1.33 4.17
N LEU A 300 -1.54 -0.51 3.43
CA LEU A 300 -0.95 -0.94 2.16
C LEU A 300 -0.11 -2.22 2.35
N PHE A 301 0.73 -2.26 3.38
CA PHE A 301 1.53 -3.44 3.71
C PHE A 301 0.65 -4.68 3.96
N SER A 302 -0.42 -4.56 4.75
CA SER A 302 -1.32 -5.68 5.03
C SER A 302 -2.07 -6.20 3.79
N VAL A 303 -2.35 -5.31 2.82
CA VAL A 303 -2.94 -5.71 1.54
C VAL A 303 -1.94 -6.53 0.75
N ILE A 304 -0.68 -6.09 0.68
CA ILE A 304 0.38 -6.80 -0.03
C ILE A 304 0.67 -8.17 0.63
N VAL A 305 0.74 -8.24 1.96
CA VAL A 305 0.89 -9.50 2.70
C VAL A 305 -0.20 -10.51 2.31
N ARG A 306 -1.46 -10.07 2.21
CA ARG A 306 -2.59 -10.93 1.81
C ARG A 306 -2.46 -11.43 0.37
N VAL A 307 -2.04 -10.55 -0.55
CA VAL A 307 -1.76 -10.91 -1.95
C VAL A 307 -0.64 -11.96 -2.02
N VAL A 308 0.43 -11.77 -1.26
CA VAL A 308 1.53 -12.75 -1.19
C VAL A 308 1.06 -14.09 -0.64
N GLY A 309 0.24 -14.09 0.42
CA GLY A 309 -0.34 -15.32 0.96
C GLY A 309 -1.15 -16.10 -0.08
N ASP A 310 -1.96 -15.40 -0.89
CA ASP A 310 -2.68 -16.01 -2.01
C ASP A 310 -1.72 -16.50 -3.11
N LEU A 311 -0.71 -15.71 -3.47
CA LEU A 311 0.33 -16.10 -4.43
C LEU A 311 1.00 -17.42 -4.03
N MET A 312 1.40 -17.57 -2.77
CA MET A 312 2.05 -18.79 -2.27
C MET A 312 1.19 -20.05 -2.49
N LEU A 313 -0.13 -19.95 -2.33
CA LEU A 313 -1.05 -21.05 -2.60
C LEU A 313 -1.18 -21.36 -4.09
N ARG A 314 -1.15 -20.33 -4.94
CA ARG A 314 -1.28 -20.47 -6.39
C ARG A 314 -0.01 -21.01 -7.06
N ILE A 315 1.18 -20.62 -6.59
CA ILE A 315 2.47 -21.12 -7.11
C ILE A 315 2.51 -22.66 -7.10
N GLN A 316 2.02 -23.28 -6.02
CA GLN A 316 2.01 -24.74 -5.88
C GLN A 316 1.18 -25.48 -6.94
N ARG A 317 0.27 -24.78 -7.63
CA ARG A 317 -0.62 -25.34 -8.67
C ARG A 317 -0.08 -25.11 -10.08
N ILE A 318 1.00 -24.35 -10.24
CA ILE A 318 1.55 -23.97 -11.54
C ILE A 318 2.86 -24.76 -11.76
N PRO A 319 2.87 -25.76 -12.65
CA PRO A 319 4.10 -26.47 -12.98
C PRO A 319 5.07 -25.53 -13.69
N ASP A 320 6.36 -25.70 -13.42
CA ASP A 320 7.46 -24.91 -13.97
C ASP A 320 7.28 -23.39 -13.76
N PHE A 321 6.77 -23.00 -12.59
CA PHE A 321 6.46 -21.60 -12.26
C PHE A 321 7.64 -20.66 -12.48
N THR A 322 8.80 -20.91 -11.86
CA THR A 322 9.97 -20.02 -11.94
C THR A 322 10.51 -19.87 -13.38
N PRO A 323 10.71 -20.95 -14.16
CA PRO A 323 11.05 -20.83 -15.58
C PRO A 323 10.05 -20.00 -16.39
N LYS A 324 8.74 -20.20 -16.17
CA LYS A 324 7.69 -19.42 -16.85
C LYS A 324 7.74 -17.95 -16.47
N LEU A 325 7.90 -17.63 -15.18
CA LEU A 325 8.02 -16.27 -14.68
C LEU A 325 9.21 -15.54 -15.31
N LEU A 326 10.37 -16.20 -15.38
CA LEU A 326 11.57 -15.66 -16.02
C LEU A 326 11.36 -15.40 -17.51
N LEU A 327 10.68 -16.30 -18.22
CA LEU A 327 10.34 -16.10 -19.63
C LEU A 327 9.43 -14.88 -19.82
N VAL A 328 8.37 -14.77 -19.01
CA VAL A 328 7.44 -13.62 -19.06
C VAL A 328 8.18 -12.31 -18.79
N ARG A 329 9.06 -12.25 -17.77
CA ARG A 329 9.88 -11.06 -17.51
C ARG A 329 10.76 -10.68 -18.70
N LYS A 330 11.44 -11.66 -19.32
CA LYS A 330 12.27 -11.39 -20.50
C LYS A 330 11.45 -10.84 -21.67
N ARG A 331 10.21 -11.32 -21.87
CA ARG A 331 9.29 -10.78 -22.88
C ARG A 331 8.89 -9.34 -22.56
N LEU A 332 8.52 -9.03 -21.32
CA LEU A 332 8.19 -7.66 -20.89
C LEU A 332 9.35 -6.68 -21.08
N LEU A 333 10.59 -7.16 -20.97
CA LEU A 333 11.81 -6.38 -21.21
C LEU A 333 12.20 -6.30 -22.71
N GLY A 334 11.45 -6.95 -23.60
CA GLY A 334 11.75 -7.01 -25.03
C GLY A 334 12.98 -7.87 -25.39
N LEU A 335 13.46 -8.71 -24.46
CA LEU A 335 14.62 -9.58 -24.65
C LEU A 335 14.27 -10.88 -25.37
N GLU A 336 13.02 -11.30 -25.27
CA GLU A 336 12.47 -12.48 -25.95
C GLU A 336 11.25 -12.06 -26.76
N PRO A 337 11.04 -12.62 -27.97
CA PRO A 337 9.86 -12.30 -28.76
C PRO A 337 8.57 -12.78 -28.08
N GLU A 338 7.46 -12.15 -28.44
CA GLU A 338 6.10 -12.64 -28.15
C GLU A 338 5.90 -14.00 -28.86
N GLY A 339 6.35 -15.07 -28.22
CA GLY A 339 6.30 -16.43 -28.73
C GLY A 339 5.07 -17.21 -28.25
N LEU A 340 5.23 -18.53 -28.09
CA LEU A 340 4.19 -19.46 -27.62
C LEU A 340 3.40 -18.92 -26.42
N ASN A 341 2.10 -19.23 -26.41
CA ASN A 341 1.19 -18.90 -25.33
C ASN A 341 1.69 -19.55 -24.03
N VAL A 342 1.88 -18.73 -22.99
CA VAL A 342 2.29 -19.20 -21.66
C VAL A 342 1.02 -19.24 -20.81
N ASP A 343 0.73 -20.37 -20.19
CA ASP A 343 -0.42 -20.43 -19.29
C ASP A 343 -0.22 -19.49 -18.10
N HIS A 344 -1.31 -18.92 -17.59
CA HIS A 344 -1.32 -18.00 -16.44
C HIS A 344 -0.57 -16.67 -16.65
N MET A 345 -0.49 -16.15 -17.89
CA MET A 345 0.15 -14.85 -18.19
C MET A 345 -0.21 -13.74 -17.20
N THR A 346 -1.50 -13.47 -16.97
CA THR A 346 -1.95 -12.38 -16.09
C THR A 346 -1.38 -12.49 -14.68
N LEU A 347 -1.33 -13.72 -14.13
CA LEU A 347 -0.75 -13.95 -12.81
C LEU A 347 0.76 -13.71 -12.83
N LEU A 348 1.47 -14.25 -13.82
CA LEU A 348 2.93 -14.10 -13.92
C LEU A 348 3.35 -12.63 -14.09
N GLU A 349 2.62 -11.87 -14.91
CA GLU A 349 2.79 -10.43 -15.06
C GLU A 349 2.50 -9.70 -13.73
N GLY A 350 1.42 -10.06 -13.04
CA GLY A 350 1.08 -9.53 -11.72
C GLY A 350 2.16 -9.77 -10.67
N VAL A 351 2.77 -10.97 -10.66
CA VAL A 351 3.90 -11.31 -9.78
C VAL A 351 5.11 -10.43 -10.05
N ILE A 352 5.44 -10.21 -11.33
CA ILE A 352 6.54 -9.33 -11.73
C ILE A 352 6.28 -7.90 -11.23
N VAL A 353 5.09 -7.34 -11.46
CA VAL A 353 4.76 -5.99 -10.99
C VAL A 353 4.79 -5.91 -9.46
N LEU A 354 4.31 -6.95 -8.77
CA LEU A 354 4.37 -7.04 -7.31
C LEU A 354 5.81 -7.01 -6.78
N GLU A 355 6.71 -7.79 -7.38
CA GLU A 355 8.14 -7.80 -7.03
C GLU A 355 8.78 -6.41 -7.23
N GLU A 356 8.53 -5.78 -8.38
CA GLU A 356 9.07 -4.44 -8.68
C GLU A 356 8.51 -3.37 -7.73
N PHE A 357 7.22 -3.43 -7.42
CA PHE A 357 6.57 -2.47 -6.51
C PHE A 357 7.06 -2.60 -5.06
N CYS A 358 7.30 -3.82 -4.57
CA CYS A 358 7.91 -4.03 -3.25
C CYS A 358 9.32 -3.40 -3.16
N LYS A 359 10.13 -3.50 -4.23
CA LYS A 359 11.43 -2.81 -4.31
C LYS A 359 11.25 -1.30 -4.31
N GLU A 360 10.29 -0.77 -5.06
CA GLU A 360 10.01 0.67 -5.09
C GLU A 360 9.60 1.20 -3.70
N LEU A 361 8.67 0.53 -3.01
CA LEU A 361 8.24 0.91 -1.65
C LEU A 361 9.40 0.85 -0.65
N ALA A 362 10.23 -0.19 -0.72
CA ALA A 362 11.42 -0.32 0.12
C ALA A 362 12.38 0.87 -0.07
N ALA A 363 12.60 1.28 -1.32
CA ALA A 363 13.46 2.42 -1.65
C ALA A 363 12.86 3.74 -1.15
N ILE A 364 11.55 3.95 -1.32
CA ILE A 364 10.83 5.12 -0.80
C ILE A 364 10.95 5.19 0.73
N ALA A 365 10.69 4.07 1.42
CA ALA A 365 10.79 4.01 2.88
C ALA A 365 12.21 4.34 3.37
N PHE A 366 13.23 3.78 2.72
CA PHE A 366 14.64 4.03 3.04
C PHE A 366 14.99 5.53 2.92
N VAL A 367 14.65 6.15 1.79
CA VAL A 367 14.95 7.57 1.52
C VAL A 367 14.24 8.48 2.50
N LYS A 368 12.95 8.22 2.77
CA LYS A 368 12.15 9.01 3.72
C LYS A 368 12.72 8.98 5.13
N PHE A 369 13.13 7.79 5.58
CA PHE A 369 13.73 7.61 6.90
C PHE A 369 15.02 8.44 7.06
N HIS A 370 15.92 8.38 6.07
CA HIS A 370 17.19 9.10 6.13
C HIS A 370 17.00 10.62 6.03
N ALA A 371 16.02 11.07 5.24
CA ALA A 371 15.68 12.48 5.18
C ALA A 371 15.16 13.00 6.52
N ALA A 372 14.28 12.26 7.19
CA ALA A 372 13.79 12.60 8.53
C ALA A 372 14.93 12.68 9.56
N ALA A 373 15.83 11.68 9.56
CA ALA A 373 16.98 11.65 10.46
C ALA A 373 17.97 12.81 10.23
N SER A 374 18.13 13.27 8.98
CA SER A 374 18.96 14.44 8.66
C SER A 374 18.34 15.78 9.06
N SER A 375 17.02 15.80 9.31
CA SER A 375 16.26 17.00 9.68
C SER A 375 16.05 17.16 11.20
N SER A 376 16.39 16.14 11.99
CA SER A 376 16.44 16.22 13.45
C SER A 376 17.73 16.93 13.93
N PRO A 377 17.61 17.98 14.76
CA PRO A 377 18.73 18.85 15.17
C PRO A 377 19.77 18.19 16.07
#